data_AF-A0A662FFA3-F1
#
_entry.id   AF-A0A662FFA3-F1
#
_cell.length_a   1.000
_cell.length_b   1.000
_cell.length_c   1.000
_cell.angle_alpha   90.00
_cell.angle_beta   90.00
_cell.angle_gamma   90.00
#
_symmetry.space_group_name_H-M   'P 1'
#
loop_
_entity.id
_entity.type
_entity.pdbx_description
1 polymer ?
#
loop_
_entity_poly.entity_id
_entity_poly.type
_entity_poly.pdbx_seq_one_letter_code
_entity_poly.pdbx_strand_id
1 'polypeptide(L)'
;FEGYLLDYYGSGVPNRTLTIKITNLKTGYTRTINVTTDLSGYWRTPVLELPRGQAYKVTVTFSGDDTYVESSVSKTIMIESLPIAPTWWEQYYMFIILVVVTIATIVIAFLISTRLLKKTMPTRPRKYLRIGK
;
A
#
# COMPACT_ATOMS: atom_id res chain seq x y z
N PHE A 1 -1.51 22.52 -7.76
CA PHE A 1 -0.36 23.00 -8.56
C PHE A 1 -0.51 24.49 -8.75
N GLU A 2 0.60 25.19 -8.82
CA GLU A 2 0.64 26.63 -9.04
C GLU A 2 1.92 26.99 -9.81
N GLY A 3 1.94 28.17 -10.39
CA GLY A 3 3.08 28.67 -11.14
C GLY A 3 2.80 30.04 -11.75
N TYR A 4 3.72 30.48 -12.61
CA TYR A 4 3.62 31.73 -13.35
C TYR A 4 3.76 31.46 -14.84
N LEU A 5 3.00 32.20 -15.64
CA LEU A 5 3.26 32.37 -17.07
C LEU A 5 4.00 33.70 -17.24
N LEU A 6 5.26 33.62 -17.66
CA LEU A 6 6.12 34.79 -17.84
C LEU A 6 6.48 34.94 -19.32
N ASP A 7 6.65 36.19 -19.75
CA ASP A 7 7.19 36.50 -21.07
C ASP A 7 8.72 36.36 -21.11
N TYR A 8 9.30 36.67 -22.27
CA TYR A 8 10.75 36.64 -22.49
C TYR A 8 11.52 37.58 -21.54
N TYR A 9 10.90 38.66 -21.08
CA TYR A 9 11.50 39.64 -20.17
C TYR A 9 11.24 39.33 -18.69
N GLY A 10 10.58 38.21 -18.39
CA GLY A 10 10.22 37.82 -17.03
C GLY A 10 8.99 38.55 -16.47
N SER A 11 8.25 39.28 -17.31
CA SER A 11 6.99 39.92 -16.90
C SER A 11 5.85 38.91 -16.95
N GLY A 12 4.93 39.00 -15.99
CA GLY A 12 3.73 38.17 -15.94
C GLY A 12 2.85 38.39 -17.16
N VAL A 13 2.33 37.30 -17.74
CA VAL A 13 1.39 37.35 -18.86
C VAL A 13 -0.04 37.15 -18.34
N PRO A 14 -0.84 38.22 -18.23
CA PRO A 14 -2.14 38.16 -17.59
C PRO A 14 -3.26 37.69 -18.52
N ASN A 15 -4.33 37.16 -17.93
CA ASN A 15 -5.59 36.81 -18.60
C ASN A 15 -5.41 35.83 -19.78
N ARG A 16 -4.48 34.89 -19.66
CA ARG A 16 -4.28 33.82 -20.64
C ARG A 16 -4.72 32.48 -20.08
N THR A 17 -5.38 31.69 -20.93
CA THR A 17 -5.87 30.36 -20.57
C THR A 17 -4.77 29.34 -20.72
N LEU A 18 -4.51 28.60 -19.64
CA LEU A 18 -3.60 27.48 -19.59
C LEU A 18 -4.40 26.18 -19.50
N THR A 19 -3.93 25.16 -20.23
CA THR A 19 -4.47 23.81 -20.18
C THR A 19 -3.55 22.94 -19.31
N ILE A 20 -4.05 22.49 -18.16
CA ILE A 20 -3.34 21.58 -17.26
C ILE A 20 -3.88 20.17 -17.44
N LYS A 21 -3.02 19.27 -17.92
CA LYS A 21 -3.28 17.85 -18.14
C LYS A 21 -2.60 17.02 -17.06
N ILE A 22 -3.39 16.32 -16.26
CA ILE A 22 -2.91 15.45 -15.18
C ILE A 22 -3.18 14.02 -15.57
N THR A 23 -2.13 13.29 -15.92
CA THR A 23 -2.21 11.90 -16.36
C THR A 23 -1.66 10.98 -15.29
N ASN A 24 -2.48 10.03 -14.87
CA ASN A 24 -2.05 8.92 -14.03
C ASN A 24 -1.19 7.96 -14.86
N LEU A 25 0.07 7.76 -14.45
CA LEU A 25 1.01 6.93 -15.20
C LEU A 25 0.70 5.43 -15.12
N LYS A 26 -0.04 4.98 -14.11
CA LYS A 26 -0.41 3.58 -13.92
C LYS A 26 -1.66 3.20 -14.72
N THR A 27 -2.70 4.03 -14.64
CA THR A 27 -4.00 3.73 -15.27
C THR A 27 -4.18 4.38 -16.65
N GLY A 28 -3.33 5.34 -17.01
CA GLY A 28 -3.50 6.16 -18.22
C GLY A 28 -4.62 7.20 -18.12
N TYR A 29 -5.41 7.17 -17.04
CA TYR A 29 -6.50 8.13 -16.82
C TYR A 29 -5.95 9.55 -16.80
N THR A 30 -6.59 10.43 -17.57
CA THR A 30 -6.19 11.82 -17.69
C THR A 30 -7.33 12.74 -17.31
N ARG A 31 -7.03 13.73 -16.47
CA ARG A 31 -7.91 14.85 -16.16
C ARG A 31 -7.34 16.13 -16.76
N THR A 32 -8.17 16.88 -17.48
CA THR A 32 -7.79 18.18 -18.06
C THR A 32 -8.53 19.29 -17.32
N ILE A 33 -7.81 20.36 -17.00
CA ILE A 33 -8.33 21.52 -16.27
C ILE A 33 -7.84 22.78 -16.97
N ASN A 34 -8.76 23.72 -17.21
CA ASN A 34 -8.41 25.01 -17.76
C ASN A 34 -8.34 26.03 -16.62
N VAL A 35 -7.29 26.84 -16.60
CA VAL A 35 -7.08 27.89 -15.61
C VAL A 35 -6.63 29.15 -16.33
N THR A 36 -7.10 30.31 -15.88
CA THR A 36 -6.68 31.62 -16.40
C THR A 36 -5.63 32.24 -15.47
N THR A 37 -4.63 32.90 -16.04
CA THR A 37 -3.63 33.64 -15.28
C THR A 37 -4.18 34.97 -14.75
N ASP A 38 -3.72 35.39 -13.58
CA ASP A 38 -4.07 36.68 -12.99
C ASP A 38 -3.22 37.85 -13.56
N LEU A 39 -3.37 39.05 -12.98
CA LEU A 39 -2.64 40.26 -13.42
C LEU A 39 -1.11 40.12 -13.35
N SER A 40 -0.59 39.23 -12.50
CA SER A 40 0.84 38.96 -12.33
C SER A 40 1.32 37.77 -13.18
N GLY A 41 0.44 37.17 -13.98
CA GLY A 41 0.72 35.93 -14.70
C GLY A 41 0.65 34.68 -13.81
N TYR A 42 0.29 34.82 -12.53
CA TYR A 42 0.17 33.70 -11.60
C TYR A 42 -1.08 32.87 -11.90
N TRP A 43 -0.97 31.56 -11.70
CA TRP A 43 -2.09 30.63 -11.82
C TRP A 43 -2.01 29.56 -10.75
N ARG A 44 -3.18 29.04 -10.38
CA ARG A 44 -3.32 27.95 -9.42
C ARG A 44 -4.47 27.02 -9.80
N THR A 45 -4.23 25.73 -9.71
CA THR A 45 -5.30 24.73 -9.85
C THR A 45 -6.17 24.70 -8.59
N PRO A 46 -7.47 24.36 -8.71
CA PRO A 46 -8.28 24.01 -7.54
C PRO A 46 -7.65 22.85 -6.76
N VAL A 47 -8.13 22.62 -5.54
CA VAL A 47 -7.74 21.45 -4.75
C VAL A 47 -8.19 20.19 -5.50
N LEU A 48 -7.24 19.28 -5.72
CA LEU A 48 -7.47 18.04 -6.46
C LEU A 48 -7.21 16.86 -5.54
N GLU A 49 -8.20 15.99 -5.42
CA GLU A 49 -8.06 14.71 -4.75
C GLU A 49 -7.45 13.72 -5.73
N LEU A 50 -6.18 13.39 -5.51
CA LEU A 50 -5.45 12.40 -6.29
C LEU A 50 -5.22 11.15 -5.44
N PRO A 51 -5.58 9.96 -5.93
CA PRO A 51 -5.29 8.70 -5.25
C PRO A 51 -3.82 8.56 -4.84
N ARG A 52 -3.61 8.13 -3.60
CA ARG A 52 -2.27 7.91 -3.03
C ARG A 52 -1.60 6.65 -3.60
N GLY A 53 -0.27 6.59 -3.50
CA GLY A 53 0.54 5.48 -3.97
C GLY A 53 0.66 5.40 -5.50
N GLN A 54 0.39 6.51 -6.19
CA GLN A 54 0.38 6.58 -7.66
C GLN A 54 1.24 7.73 -8.16
N ALA A 55 1.81 7.55 -9.35
CA ALA A 55 2.61 8.55 -10.02
C ALA A 55 1.76 9.28 -11.06
N TYR A 56 1.86 10.60 -11.07
CA TYR A 56 1.12 11.47 -11.97
C TYR A 56 2.10 12.32 -12.79
N LYS A 57 1.87 12.39 -14.10
CA LYS A 57 2.50 13.37 -14.97
C LYS A 57 1.57 14.56 -15.12
N VAL A 58 2.04 15.72 -14.70
CA VAL A 58 1.33 16.98 -14.84
C VAL A 58 1.98 17.75 -15.97
N THR A 59 1.23 18.04 -17.01
CA THR A 59 1.65 18.87 -18.14
C THR A 59 0.83 20.14 -18.12
N VAL A 60 1.49 21.29 -18.14
CA VAL A 60 0.88 22.60 -18.29
C VAL A 60 1.22 23.09 -19.68
N THR A 61 0.20 23.47 -20.44
CA THR A 61 0.34 23.91 -21.83
C THR A 61 -0.35 25.25 -22.02
N PHE A 62 0.39 26.19 -22.59
CA PHE A 62 -0.12 27.40 -23.18
C PHE A 62 -0.11 27.21 -24.70
N SER A 63 -1.25 27.35 -25.35
CA SER A 63 -1.41 27.12 -26.80
C SER A 63 -0.75 28.18 -27.69
N GLY A 64 -0.23 29.26 -27.09
CA GLY A 64 0.16 30.44 -27.83
C GLY A 64 -1.03 31.29 -28.22
N ASP A 65 -0.73 32.49 -28.69
CA ASP A 65 -1.65 33.45 -29.29
C ASP A 65 -0.88 34.36 -30.28
N ASP A 66 -1.53 35.43 -30.77
CA ASP A 66 -0.93 36.36 -31.73
C ASP A 66 0.30 37.11 -31.18
N THR A 67 0.47 37.16 -29.85
CA THR A 67 1.55 37.90 -29.17
C THR A 67 2.64 36.96 -28.64
N TYR A 68 2.27 35.79 -28.12
CA TYR A 68 3.16 34.87 -27.44
C TYR A 68 3.13 33.48 -28.09
N VAL A 69 4.32 32.88 -28.24
CA VAL A 69 4.46 31.52 -28.78
C VAL A 69 3.94 30.48 -27.78
N GLU A 70 3.49 29.35 -28.31
CA GLU A 70 3.11 28.20 -27.48
C GLU A 70 4.25 27.75 -26.56
N SER A 71 3.89 27.28 -25.38
CA SER A 71 4.86 26.74 -24.42
C SER A 71 4.25 25.61 -23.61
N SER A 72 5.08 24.65 -23.21
CA SER A 72 4.65 23.56 -22.36
C SER A 72 5.73 23.11 -21.40
N VAL A 73 5.30 22.74 -20.19
CA VAL A 73 6.16 22.18 -19.15
C VAL A 73 5.48 20.93 -18.62
N SER A 74 6.26 19.88 -18.38
CA SER A 74 5.76 18.69 -17.70
C SER A 74 6.63 18.31 -16.51
N LYS A 75 5.97 17.84 -15.45
CA LYS A 75 6.61 17.35 -14.24
C LYS A 75 5.92 16.09 -13.77
N THR A 76 6.70 15.10 -13.37
CA THR A 76 6.20 13.89 -12.73
C THR A 76 6.25 14.07 -11.21
N ILE A 77 5.15 13.71 -10.54
CA ILE A 77 5.05 13.69 -9.09
C ILE A 77 4.60 12.30 -8.62
N MET A 78 5.15 11.84 -7.50
CA MET A 78 4.73 10.62 -6.83
C MET A 78 3.99 11.00 -5.55
N ILE A 79 2.77 10.49 -5.40
CA ILE A 79 1.99 10.71 -4.18
C ILE A 79 2.24 9.53 -3.26
N GLU A 80 2.85 9.80 -2.11
CA GLU A 80 3.20 8.76 -1.14
C GLU A 80 1.95 8.01 -0.64
N SER A 81 2.07 6.69 -0.53
CA SER A 81 1.07 5.86 0.15
C SER A 81 1.27 5.97 1.66
N LEU A 82 0.19 5.78 2.41
CA LEU A 82 0.31 5.59 3.86
C LEU A 82 1.20 4.37 4.13
N PRO A 83 2.02 4.39 5.21
CA PRO A 83 2.71 3.18 5.64
C PRO A 83 1.68 2.09 5.92
N ILE A 84 2.02 0.86 5.55
CA ILE A 84 1.20 -0.32 5.87
C ILE A 84 1.16 -0.38 7.41
N ALA A 85 -0.04 -0.35 7.99
CA ALA A 85 -0.17 -0.50 9.44
C ALA A 85 0.48 -1.84 9.86
N PRO A 86 1.23 -1.88 10.97
CA PRO A 86 1.88 -3.12 11.40
C PRO A 86 0.84 -4.22 11.53
N THR A 87 1.06 -5.32 10.81
CA THR A 87 0.22 -6.51 10.87
C THR A 87 0.52 -7.24 12.18
N TRP A 88 -0.51 -7.40 13.02
CA TRP A 88 -0.37 -8.03 14.34
C TRP A 88 0.30 -9.42 14.29
N TRP A 89 0.07 -10.19 13.23
CA TRP A 89 0.61 -11.55 13.10
C TRP A 89 2.14 -11.61 12.88
N GLU A 90 2.80 -10.54 12.44
CA GLU A 90 4.27 -10.51 12.37
C GLU A 90 4.91 -10.51 13.77
N GLN A 91 4.22 -9.98 14.78
CA GLN A 91 4.68 -10.00 16.18
C GLN A 91 4.41 -11.35 16.85
N TYR A 92 3.40 -12.10 16.41
CA TYR A 92 2.99 -13.35 17.05
C TYR A 92 3.60 -14.61 16.42
N TYR A 93 4.34 -14.51 15.33
CA TYR A 93 4.93 -15.67 14.65
C TYR A 93 5.78 -16.53 15.59
N MET A 94 6.64 -15.90 16.40
CA MET A 94 7.46 -16.61 17.39
C MET A 94 6.63 -17.24 18.51
N PHE A 95 5.55 -16.59 18.96
CA PHE A 95 4.64 -17.13 19.97
C PHE A 95 3.86 -18.33 19.43
N ILE A 96 3.39 -18.27 18.18
CA ILE A 96 2.68 -19.38 17.52
C ILE A 96 3.61 -20.59 17.39
N ILE A 97 4.85 -20.39 16.94
CA ILE A 97 5.85 -21.46 16.86
C ILE A 97 6.11 -22.06 18.26
N LEU A 98 6.29 -21.21 19.27
CA LEU A 98 6.54 -21.66 20.65
C LEU A 98 5.38 -22.50 21.17
N VAL A 99 4.13 -22.06 20.99
CA VAL A 99 2.94 -22.81 21.39
C VAL A 99 2.87 -24.17 20.66
N VAL A 100 3.11 -24.21 19.35
CA VAL A 100 3.11 -25.47 18.58
C VAL A 100 4.20 -26.44 19.09
N VAL A 101 5.40 -25.94 19.36
CA VAL A 101 6.50 -26.77 19.90
C VAL A 101 6.17 -27.28 21.31
N THR A 102 5.62 -26.43 22.18
CA THR A 102 5.22 -26.86 23.53
C THR A 102 4.13 -27.93 23.49
N ILE A 103 3.13 -27.79 22.63
CA ILE A 103 2.08 -28.83 22.47
C ILE A 103 2.70 -30.12 21.95
N ALA A 104 3.58 -30.06 20.94
CA ALA A 104 4.23 -31.25 20.39
C ALA A 104 5.06 -32.00 21.44
N THR A 105 5.81 -31.28 22.28
CA THR A 105 6.60 -31.90 23.36
C THR A 105 5.73 -32.55 24.43
N ILE A 106 4.61 -31.92 24.81
CA ILE A 106 3.62 -32.50 25.74
C ILE A 106 3.02 -33.79 25.15
N VAL A 107 2.65 -33.79 23.86
CA VAL A 107 2.10 -34.96 23.18
C VAL A 107 3.14 -36.09 23.11
N ILE A 108 4.39 -35.79 22.76
CA ILE A 108 5.47 -36.79 22.72
C ILE A 108 5.70 -37.39 24.10
N ALA A 109 5.77 -36.57 25.15
CA ALA A 109 5.94 -37.03 26.53
C ALA A 109 4.76 -37.94 26.97
N PHE A 110 3.52 -37.56 26.61
CA PHE A 110 2.33 -38.36 26.89
C PHE A 110 2.32 -39.71 26.13
N LEU A 111 2.76 -39.73 24.88
CA LEU A 111 2.88 -40.98 24.10
C LEU A 111 3.96 -41.89 24.66
N ILE A 112 5.07 -41.35 25.17
CA ILE A 112 6.13 -42.14 25.81
C ILE A 112 5.63 -42.72 27.14
N SER A 113 4.97 -41.93 27.99
CA SER A 113 4.48 -42.41 29.29
C SER A 113 3.44 -43.54 29.14
N THR A 114 2.50 -43.41 28.20
CA THR A 114 1.51 -44.46 27.91
C THR A 114 2.16 -45.75 27.37
N ARG A 115 3.25 -45.66 26.59
CA ARG A 115 4.00 -46.84 26.13
C ARG A 115 4.77 -47.53 27.26
N LEU A 116 5.35 -46.77 28.19
CA LEU A 116 6.08 -47.33 29.34
C LEU A 116 5.14 -48.03 30.33
N LEU A 117 3.96 -47.47 30.57
CA LEU A 117 2.92 -48.09 31.41
C LEU A 117 2.44 -49.43 30.84
N LYS A 118 2.24 -49.54 29.51
CA LYS A 118 1.84 -50.81 28.88
C LYS A 118 2.90 -51.90 28.99
N LYS A 119 4.19 -51.56 29.03
CA LYS A 119 5.29 -52.53 29.14
C LYS A 119 5.51 -53.05 30.55
N THR A 120 5.05 -52.33 31.58
CA THR A 120 5.33 -52.65 32.99
C THR A 120 4.13 -53.25 33.74
N MET A 121 2.95 -53.34 33.11
CA MET A 121 1.81 -54.04 33.70
C MET A 121 2.02 -55.56 33.61
N PRO A 122 2.14 -56.29 34.74
CA PRO A 122 2.02 -57.74 34.71
C PRO A 122 0.59 -58.06 34.25
N THR A 123 0.46 -58.87 33.19
CA THR A 123 -0.80 -59.48 32.79
C THR A 123 -1.36 -60.25 33.97
N ARG A 124 -2.31 -59.66 34.69
CA ARG A 124 -3.00 -60.31 35.81
C ARG A 124 -3.72 -61.53 35.21
N PRO A 125 -3.33 -62.78 35.54
CA PRO A 125 -4.00 -63.93 34.95
C PRO A 125 -5.45 -63.90 35.41
N ARG A 126 -6.39 -63.92 34.46
CA ARG A 126 -7.80 -64.14 34.77
C ARG A 126 -7.91 -65.50 35.44
N LYS A 127 -8.18 -65.52 36.75
CA LYS A 127 -8.49 -66.75 37.49
C LYS A 127 -9.82 -67.29 36.94
N TYR A 128 -9.76 -68.27 36.06
CA TYR A 128 -10.92 -69.06 35.69
C TYR A 128 -11.24 -69.99 36.87
N LEU A 129 -12.39 -69.79 37.51
CA LEU A 129 -12.92 -70.73 38.50
C LEU A 129 -13.48 -71.93 37.74
N ARG A 130 -12.79 -73.07 37.83
CA ARG A 130 -13.28 -74.36 37.34
C ARG A 130 -14.28 -74.89 38.37
N ILE A 131 -15.57 -74.67 38.11
CA ILE A 131 -16.65 -75.35 38.85
C ILE A 131 -16.71 -76.78 38.31
N GLY A 132 -16.44 -77.75 39.18
CA GLY A 132 -16.42 -79.17 38.86
C GLY A 132 -17.46 -79.93 39.65
N LYS A 133 -18.24 -80.72 38.89
CA LYS A 133 -19.27 -81.72 39.23
C LYS A 133 -20.53 -81.22 39.93
#